data_AF-A0A7R9JZL1-F1
#
_entry.id   AF-A0A7R9JZL1-F1
#
_cell.length_a   1.000
_cell.length_b   1.000
_cell.length_c   1.000
_cell.angle_alpha   90.00
_cell.angle_beta   90.00
_cell.angle_gamma   90.00
#
_symmetry.space_group_name_H-M   'P 1'
#
loop_
_entity.id
_entity.type
_entity.pdbx_description
1 polymer ?
#
loop_
_entity_poly.entity_id
_entity_poly.type
_entity_poly.pdbx_seq_one_letter_code
_entity_poly.pdbx_strand_id
1 'polypeptide(L)' 'RRQQYLELCRVVMRNSSYGDHQHRRDDICKCFTLIFCEESEKSVDDQQLVRNISNEFPQFFKK' A
#
# COMPACT_ATOMS: atom_id res chain seq x y z
N ARG A 1 -14.08 -4.77 0.95
CA ARG A 1 -13.93 -3.42 1.55
C ARG A 1 -12.45 -3.02 1.69
N ARG A 2 -11.58 -3.82 2.31
CA ARG A 2 -10.14 -3.49 2.44
C ARG A 2 -9.45 -3.19 1.10
N GLN A 3 -9.65 -4.03 0.09
CA GLN A 3 -9.15 -3.82 -1.28
C GLN A 3 -9.51 -2.44 -1.87
N GLN A 4 -10.72 -1.92 -1.59
CA GLN A 4 -11.15 -0.61 -2.08
C GLN A 4 -10.33 0.53 -1.44
N TYR A 5 -9.99 0.39 -0.15
CA TYR A 5 -9.10 1.34 0.51
C TYR A 5 -7.66 1.24 0.02
N LEU A 6 -7.17 0.02 -0.26
CA LEU A 6 -5.85 -0.18 -0.86
C LEU A 6 -5.75 0.48 -2.25
N GLU A 7 -6.78 0.31 -3.08
CA GLU A 7 -6.83 0.98 -4.39
C GLU A 7 -6.97 2.50 -4.24
N LEU A 8 -7.70 2.99 -3.24
CA LEU A 8 -7.74 4.42 -2.96
C LEU A 8 -6.36 4.98 -2.59
N CYS A 9 -5.58 4.27 -1.76
CA CYS A 9 -4.20 4.65 -1.47
C CYS A 9 -3.37 4.76 -2.76
N ARG A 10 -3.50 3.78 -3.65
CA ARG A 10 -2.83 3.77 -4.96
C ARG A 10 -3.22 4.98 -5.81
N VAL A 11 -4.52 5.28 -5.91
CA VAL A 11 -5.07 6.42 -6.66
C VAL A 11 -4.56 7.75 -6.10
N VAL A 12 -4.52 7.90 -4.76
CA VAL A 12 -3.99 9.10 -4.11
C VAL A 12 -2.50 9.26 -4.43
N MET A 13 -1.70 8.20 -4.31
CA MET A 13 -0.26 8.25 -4.62
C MET A 13 0.01 8.57 -6.09
N ARG A 14 -0.85 8.11 -7.00
CA ARG A 14 -0.71 8.33 -8.45
C ARG A 14 -1.13 9.74 -8.88
N ASN A 15 -2.25 10.23 -8.35
CA ASN A 15 -2.95 11.40 -8.90
C ASN A 15 -2.82 12.66 -8.04
N SER A 16 -2.01 12.64 -6.99
CA SER A 16 -1.69 13.82 -6.17
C SER A 16 -0.18 14.01 -6.06
N SER A 17 0.24 15.16 -5.56
CA SER A 17 1.64 15.44 -5.21
C SER A 17 2.05 14.76 -3.89
N TYR A 18 1.65 13.49 -3.70
CA TYR A 18 1.89 12.73 -2.47
C TYR A 18 3.38 12.69 -2.07
N GLY A 19 4.28 12.72 -3.06
CA GLY A 19 5.73 12.74 -2.83
C GLY A 19 6.24 13.97 -2.07
N ASP A 20 5.54 15.11 -2.15
CA ASP A 20 5.96 16.37 -1.53
C ASP A 20 5.77 16.35 -0.01
N HIS A 21 4.71 15.69 0.45
CA HIS A 21 4.30 15.72 1.86
C HIS A 21 4.34 14.35 2.54
N GLN A 22 4.25 13.25 1.78
CA GLN A 22 4.34 11.85 2.24
C GLN A 22 3.48 11.59 3.49
N HIS A 23 2.26 12.14 3.48
CA HIS A 23 1.42 12.18 4.67
C HIS A 23 1.09 10.76 5.13
N ARG A 24 1.40 10.46 6.40
CA ARG A 24 1.22 9.13 7.02
C ARG A 24 1.90 7.97 6.30
N ARG A 25 2.95 8.22 5.51
CA ARG A 25 3.67 7.18 4.76
C ARG A 25 4.08 5.99 5.64
N ASP A 26 4.61 6.26 6.82
CA ASP A 26 5.07 5.20 7.73
C ASP A 26 3.92 4.34 8.28
N ASP A 27 2.75 4.94 8.52
CA ASP A 27 1.56 4.18 8.93
C ASP A 27 1.06 3.30 7.79
N ILE A 28 1.05 3.81 6.56
CA ILE A 28 0.68 3.02 5.37
C ILE A 28 1.67 1.87 5.19
N CYS A 29 2.97 2.11 5.33
CA CYS A 29 4.00 1.09 5.24
C CYS A 29 3.83 -0.01 6.30
N LYS A 30 3.50 0.37 7.55
CA LYS A 30 3.19 -0.58 8.63
C LYS A 30 1.96 -1.41 8.28
N CYS A 31 0.87 -0.78 7.82
CA CYS A 31 -0.34 -1.49 7.40
C CYS A 31 -0.05 -2.48 6.26
N PHE A 32 0.72 -2.08 5.25
CA PHE A 32 1.10 -2.94 4.13
C PHE A 32 1.94 -4.13 4.60
N THR A 33 2.87 -3.90 5.53
CA THR A 33 3.68 -4.98 6.15
C THR A 33 2.80 -5.96 6.92
N LEU A 34 1.84 -5.45 7.73
CA LEU A 34 0.92 -6.30 8.47
C LEU A 34 0.07 -7.17 7.53
N ILE A 35 -0.50 -6.59 6.47
CA ILE A 35 -1.27 -7.32 5.45
C ILE A 35 -0.40 -8.39 4.79
N PHE A 36 0.84 -8.04 4.43
CA PHE A 36 1.79 -8.96 3.82
C PHE A 36 2.10 -10.18 4.71
N CYS A 37 2.10 -10.00 6.03
CA CYS A 37 2.35 -11.06 7.01
C CYS A 37 1.09 -11.85 7.43
N GLU A 38 -0.12 -11.48 6.98
CA GLU A 38 -1.34 -12.23 7.33
C GLU A 38 -1.28 -13.67 6.76
N GLU A 39 -1.43 -14.70 7.60
CA GLU A 39 -1.31 -16.11 7.20
C GLU A 39 -2.62 -16.74 6.65
N SER A 40 -3.67 -15.94 6.47
CA SER A 40 -4.98 -16.42 6.02
C SER A 40 -5.06 -16.57 4.50
N GLU A 41 -5.65 -17.64 3.98
CA GLU A 41 -5.86 -17.76 2.51
C GLU A 41 -6.69 -16.60 1.93
N LYS A 42 -7.55 -15.97 2.75
CA LYS A 42 -8.36 -14.81 2.34
C LYS A 42 -7.53 -13.54 2.16
N SER A 43 -6.31 -13.48 2.69
CA SER A 43 -5.43 -12.31 2.57
C SER A 43 -4.61 -12.32 1.27
N VAL A 44 -4.58 -13.43 0.52
CA VAL A 44 -3.74 -13.57 -0.69
C VAL A 44 -3.98 -12.46 -1.71
N ASP A 45 -5.24 -12.12 -1.97
CA ASP A 45 -5.58 -11.05 -2.90
C ASP A 45 -5.13 -9.66 -2.38
N ASP A 46 -5.32 -9.41 -1.08
CA ASP A 46 -4.88 -8.17 -0.43
C ASP A 46 -3.34 -8.06 -0.48
N GLN A 47 -2.63 -9.16 -0.23
CA GLN A 47 -1.16 -9.25 -0.30
C GLN A 47 -0.65 -8.98 -1.70
N GLN A 48 -1.28 -9.56 -2.72
CA GLN A 48 -0.90 -9.33 -4.10
C GLN A 48 -1.13 -7.86 -4.49
N LEU A 49 -2.25 -7.27 -4.05
CA LEU A 49 -2.53 -5.86 -4.28
C LEU A 49 -1.49 -4.95 -3.60
N VAL A 50 -1.17 -5.21 -2.33
CA VAL A 50 -0.13 -4.48 -1.59
C VAL A 50 1.24 -4.60 -2.27
N ARG A 51 1.63 -5.78 -2.77
CA ARG A 51 2.86 -5.98 -3.55
C ARG A 51 2.87 -5.13 -4.81
N ASN A 52 1.75 -5.12 -5.55
CA ASN A 52 1.63 -4.34 -6.77
C ASN A 52 1.78 -2.84 -6.50
N ILE A 53 1.10 -2.31 -5.47
CA ILE A 53 1.21 -0.90 -5.08
C ILE A 53 2.65 -0.57 -4.64
N SER A 54 3.27 -1.43 -3.83
CA SER A 54 4.64 -1.20 -3.34
C SER A 54 5.68 -1.19 -4.46
N ASN A 55 5.47 -2.01 -5.50
CA ASN A 55 6.33 -2.04 -6.69
C ASN A 55 6.06 -0.87 -7.64
N GLU A 56 4.84 -0.33 -7.68
CA GLU A 56 4.50 0.85 -8.47
C GLU A 56 5.13 2.13 -7.88
N PHE A 57 5.26 2.22 -6.56
CA PHE A 57 5.81 3.39 -5.88
C PHE A 57 7.03 3.04 -5.00
N PRO A 58 8.13 2.54 -5.58
CA PRO A 58 9.30 2.13 -4.81
C PRO A 58 9.89 3.26 -3.96
N GLN A 59 9.78 4.51 -4.41
CA GLN A 59 10.25 5.69 -3.69
C GLN A 59 9.57 5.92 -2.33
N PHE A 60 8.38 5.33 -2.10
CA PHE A 60 7.68 5.44 -0.82
C PHE A 60 7.89 4.24 0.09
N PHE A 61 8.19 3.06 -0.45
CA PHE A 61 8.15 1.79 0.29
C PHE A 61 9.46 1.00 0.32
N LYS A 62 10.39 1.23 -0.61
CA LYS A 62 11.72 0.59 -0.60
C LYS A 62 12.74 1.57 0.00
N LYS A 63 13.58 1.06 0.89
CA LYS A 63 14.82 1.74 1.30
C LYS A 63 15.93 1.40 0.33
#